data_AF-A0A7Y6UIY7-F1
#
_entry.id   AF-A0A7Y6UIY7-F1
#
_cell.length_a   1.000
_cell.length_b   1.000
_cell.length_c   1.000
_cell.angle_alpha   90.00
_cell.angle_beta   90.00
_cell.angle_gamma   90.00
#
_symmetry.space_group_name_H-M   'P 1'
#
loop_
_entity.id
_entity.type
_entity.pdbx_description
1 polymer ?
#
loop_
_entity_poly.entity_id
_entity_poly.type
_entity_poly.pdbx_seq_one_letter_code
_entity_poly.pdbx_strand_id
1 'polypeptide(L)'
;MIAQIEDSDDSDEKEELFRQLADKLAAHATIEEKIFYPSVMEDDTHEQLLESAEEHLQMKRILADMLALDADDEHFDAKLSVLKEEVRHHARDEEEGKLFPVVRKSFSKDELAALGNECLAMFEQLIDQEPRMNVPAETTQAASLDLAI
;
A
#
# COMPACT_ATOMS: atom_id res chain seq x y z
N MET A 1 -7.01 7.19 -10.26
CA MET A 1 -5.60 7.26 -10.67
C MET A 1 -5.25 6.15 -11.65
N ILE A 2 -5.35 4.86 -11.31
CA ILE A 2 -5.03 3.79 -12.27
C ILE A 2 -5.76 3.94 -13.61
N ALA A 3 -7.08 4.15 -13.60
CA ALA A 3 -7.83 4.38 -14.85
C ALA A 3 -7.33 5.61 -15.65
N GLN A 4 -6.85 6.66 -14.98
CA GLN A 4 -6.30 7.84 -15.66
C GLN A 4 -4.95 7.54 -16.32
N ILE A 5 -4.15 6.65 -15.72
CA ILE A 5 -2.88 6.17 -16.30
C ILE A 5 -3.18 5.28 -17.52
N GLU A 6 -4.15 4.37 -17.40
CA GLU A 6 -4.60 3.49 -18.50
C GLU A 6 -5.17 4.29 -19.69
N ASP A 7 -5.87 5.39 -19.42
CA ASP A 7 -6.52 6.22 -20.44
C ASP A 7 -5.60 7.29 -21.06
N SER A 8 -4.37 7.48 -20.56
CA SER A 8 -3.44 8.50 -21.10
C SER A 8 -2.59 7.94 -22.24
N ASP A 9 -2.64 8.61 -23.39
CA ASP A 9 -1.80 8.38 -24.56
C ASP A 9 -0.49 9.20 -24.53
N ASP A 10 -0.34 10.11 -23.55
CA ASP A 10 0.84 10.96 -23.36
C ASP A 10 1.79 10.32 -22.34
N SER A 11 2.98 9.92 -22.79
CA SER A 11 3.95 9.20 -21.95
C SER A 11 4.41 10.04 -20.74
N ASP A 12 4.58 11.35 -20.89
CA ASP A 12 5.01 12.24 -19.80
C ASP A 12 3.90 12.38 -18.75
N GLU A 13 2.64 12.53 -19.18
CA GLU A 13 1.48 12.56 -18.28
C GLU A 13 1.30 11.22 -17.54
N LYS A 14 1.44 10.11 -18.27
CA LYS A 14 1.33 8.76 -17.74
C LYS A 14 2.39 8.47 -16.68
N GLU A 15 3.63 8.87 -16.94
CA GLU A 15 4.73 8.75 -15.99
C GLU A 15 4.47 9.57 -14.72
N GLU A 16 4.02 10.82 -14.86
CA GLU A 16 3.70 11.69 -13.73
C GLU A 16 2.55 11.13 -12.87
N LEU A 17 1.47 10.66 -13.51
CA LEU A 17 0.36 10.01 -12.81
C LEU A 17 0.79 8.73 -12.10
N PHE A 18 1.68 7.95 -12.72
CA PHE A 18 2.24 6.75 -12.10
C PHE A 18 3.12 7.08 -10.90
N ARG A 19 3.98 8.10 -10.99
CA ARG A 19 4.80 8.55 -9.85
C ARG A 19 3.92 8.95 -8.66
N GLN A 20 2.85 9.71 -8.90
CA GLN A 20 1.89 10.07 -7.85
C GLN A 20 1.15 8.84 -7.27
N LEU A 21 0.83 7.84 -8.10
CA LEU A 21 0.24 6.58 -7.63
C LEU A 21 1.25 5.82 -6.76
N ALA A 22 2.49 5.69 -7.21
CA ALA A 22 3.56 5.00 -6.50
C ALA A 22 3.83 5.66 -5.14
N ASP A 23 3.83 6.99 -5.07
CA ASP A 23 3.99 7.73 -3.81
C ASP A 23 2.82 7.45 -2.84
N LYS A 24 1.58 7.41 -3.33
CA LYS A 24 0.41 7.08 -2.49
C LYS A 24 0.44 5.65 -1.98
N LEU A 25 0.76 4.68 -2.84
CA LEU A 25 0.84 3.27 -2.45
C LEU A 25 2.01 3.03 -1.47
N ALA A 26 3.17 3.64 -1.70
CA ALA A 26 4.31 3.56 -0.80
C ALA A 26 4.01 4.16 0.58
N ALA A 27 3.37 5.34 0.62
CA ALA A 27 2.94 5.97 1.87
C ALA A 27 1.92 5.10 2.61
N HIS A 28 0.90 4.59 1.90
CA HIS A 28 -0.13 3.72 2.45
C HIS A 28 0.46 2.46 3.10
N ALA A 29 1.28 1.71 2.35
CA ALA A 29 1.93 0.51 2.88
C ALA A 29 2.82 0.84 4.08
N THR A 30 3.56 1.95 4.05
CA THR A 30 4.41 2.38 5.17
C THR A 30 3.61 2.67 6.43
N ILE A 31 2.47 3.36 6.31
CA ILE A 31 1.60 3.70 7.43
C ILE A 31 1.03 2.44 8.05
N GLU A 32 0.57 1.52 7.21
CA GLU A 32 -0.01 0.28 7.68
C GLU A 32 1.00 -0.58 8.42
N GLU A 33 2.16 -0.80 7.81
CA GLU A 33 3.23 -1.62 8.38
C GLU A 33 3.80 -1.05 9.69
N LYS A 34 3.81 0.28 9.85
CA LYS A 34 4.43 0.95 11.00
C LYS A 34 3.47 1.38 12.10
N ILE A 35 2.20 1.62 11.78
CA ILE A 35 1.21 2.15 12.71
C ILE A 35 0.02 1.22 12.80
N PHE A 36 -0.65 0.94 11.68
CA PHE A 36 -1.92 0.22 11.70
C PHE A 36 -1.74 -1.24 12.16
N TYR A 37 -0.92 -2.04 11.47
CA TYR A 37 -0.74 -3.46 11.77
C TYR A 37 -0.27 -3.70 13.20
N PRO A 38 0.74 -2.98 13.74
CA PRO A 38 1.10 -3.13 15.15
C PRO A 38 -0.03 -2.75 16.12
N SER A 39 -0.85 -1.77 15.77
CA SER A 39 -1.94 -1.30 16.64
C SER A 39 -3.14 -2.25 16.67
N VAL A 40 -3.34 -3.04 15.61
CA VAL A 40 -4.49 -3.96 15.49
C VAL A 40 -4.07 -5.43 15.57
N MET A 41 -2.82 -5.71 15.96
CA MET A 41 -2.27 -7.04 16.10
C MET A 41 -2.90 -7.77 17.29
N GLU A 42 -3.76 -8.73 17.00
CA GLU A 42 -4.41 -9.62 17.96
C GLU A 42 -4.44 -11.04 17.37
N ASP A 43 -4.71 -12.06 18.20
CA ASP A 43 -4.82 -13.45 17.73
C ASP A 43 -5.82 -13.61 16.56
N ASP A 44 -6.91 -12.84 16.59
CA ASP A 44 -8.00 -12.88 15.60
C ASP A 44 -7.71 -12.08 14.31
N THR A 45 -6.63 -11.29 14.25
CA THR A 45 -6.20 -10.51 13.07
C THR A 45 -4.87 -10.98 12.49
N HIS A 46 -4.11 -11.79 13.23
CA HIS A 46 -2.74 -12.18 12.88
C HIS A 46 -2.61 -12.84 11.50
N GLU A 47 -3.51 -13.74 11.13
CA GLU A 47 -3.48 -14.39 9.80
C GLU A 47 -3.68 -13.39 8.67
N GLN A 48 -4.65 -12.48 8.81
CA GLN A 48 -4.93 -11.46 7.80
C GLN A 48 -3.77 -10.47 7.69
N LEU A 49 -3.19 -10.05 8.82
CA LEU A 49 -2.05 -9.14 8.82
C LEU A 49 -0.82 -9.76 8.17
N LEU A 50 -0.56 -11.06 8.39
CA LEU A 50 0.51 -11.80 7.71
C LEU A 50 0.31 -11.85 6.20
N GLU A 51 -0.91 -12.13 5.75
CA GLU A 51 -1.26 -12.13 4.33
C GLU A 51 -1.06 -10.74 3.72
N SER A 52 -1.61 -9.70 4.35
CA SER A 52 -1.46 -8.30 3.91
C SER A 52 0.00 -7.85 3.81
N ALA A 53 0.87 -8.27 4.75
CA ALA A 53 2.29 -7.95 4.70
C ALA A 53 3.02 -8.60 3.50
N GLU A 54 2.62 -9.81 3.08
CA GLU A 54 3.14 -10.46 1.88
C GLU A 54 2.58 -9.84 0.59
N GLU A 55 1.31 -9.44 0.59
CA GLU A 55 0.72 -8.67 -0.52
C GLU A 55 1.43 -7.33 -0.72
N HIS A 56 1.75 -6.63 0.37
CA HIS A 56 2.57 -5.41 0.34
C HIS A 56 3.92 -5.66 -0.30
N LEU A 57 4.62 -6.73 0.08
CA LEU A 57 5.90 -7.09 -0.53
C LEU A 57 5.75 -7.33 -2.04
N GLN A 58 4.69 -8.01 -2.47
CA GLN A 58 4.42 -8.27 -3.87
C GLN A 58 4.12 -6.98 -4.65
N MET A 59 3.31 -6.07 -4.09
CA MET A 59 3.04 -4.76 -4.66
C MET A 59 4.29 -3.89 -4.75
N LYS A 60 5.14 -3.88 -3.71
CA LYS A 60 6.43 -3.16 -3.70
C LYS A 60 7.37 -3.66 -4.78
N ARG A 61 7.42 -4.98 -5.03
CA ARG A 61 8.20 -5.55 -6.14
C ARG A 61 7.71 -5.10 -7.50
N ILE A 62 6.40 -5.09 -7.72
CA ILE A 62 5.80 -4.61 -8.99
C ILE A 62 6.10 -3.11 -9.17
N LEU A 63 5.93 -2.31 -8.11
CA LEU A 63 6.26 -0.88 -8.13
C LEU A 63 7.73 -0.64 -8.43
N ALA A 64 8.66 -1.38 -7.80
CA ALA A 64 10.09 -1.27 -8.05
C ALA A 64 10.45 -1.58 -9.51
N ASP A 65 9.85 -2.64 -10.08
CA ASP A 65 10.02 -2.97 -11.50
C ASP A 65 9.51 -1.83 -12.39
N MET A 66 8.32 -1.30 -12.12
CA MET A 66 7.71 -0.23 -12.92
C MET A 66 8.45 1.10 -12.80
N LEU A 67 9.02 1.42 -11.63
CA LEU A 67 9.87 2.61 -11.43
C LEU A 67 11.17 2.56 -12.24
N ALA A 68 11.56 1.39 -12.73
CA ALA A 68 12.72 1.19 -13.60
C ALA A 68 12.36 1.13 -15.09
N LEU A 69 11.08 1.29 -15.45
CA LEU A 69 10.60 1.32 -16.84
C LEU A 69 10.24 2.74 -17.27
N ASP A 70 10.44 3.00 -18.55
CA ASP A 70 9.85 4.16 -19.21
C ASP A 70 8.35 3.91 -19.43
N ALA A 71 7.52 4.96 -19.39
CA ALA A 71 6.07 4.82 -19.48
C ALA A 71 5.56 4.39 -20.88
N ASP A 72 6.43 4.42 -21.91
CA ASP A 72 6.17 3.90 -23.25
C ASP A 72 6.66 2.46 -23.46
N ASP A 73 7.25 1.82 -22.44
CA ASP A 73 7.66 0.42 -22.48
C ASP A 73 6.44 -0.52 -22.58
N GLU A 74 6.52 -1.55 -23.44
CA GLU A 74 5.41 -2.48 -23.67
C GLU A 74 4.99 -3.27 -22.41
N HIS A 75 5.90 -3.41 -21.44
CA HIS A 75 5.62 -4.07 -20.16
C HIS A 75 4.97 -3.15 -19.14
N PHE A 76 4.99 -1.82 -19.34
CA PHE A 76 4.43 -0.87 -18.39
C PHE A 76 2.94 -1.12 -18.13
N ASP A 77 2.14 -1.18 -19.20
CA ASP A 77 0.68 -1.39 -19.10
C ASP A 77 0.32 -2.79 -18.58
N ALA A 78 1.12 -3.79 -18.94
CA ALA A 78 0.96 -5.14 -18.43
C ALA A 78 1.19 -5.18 -16.91
N LYS A 79 2.26 -4.53 -16.41
CA LYS A 79 2.54 -4.45 -14.97
C LYS A 79 1.54 -3.58 -14.23
N LEU A 80 1.07 -2.48 -14.83
CA LEU A 80 0.01 -1.64 -14.27
C LEU A 80 -1.28 -2.43 -14.05
N SER A 81 -1.65 -3.28 -15.01
CA SER A 81 -2.81 -4.17 -14.90
C SER A 81 -2.68 -5.17 -13.76
N VAL A 82 -1.48 -5.74 -13.57
CA VAL A 82 -1.21 -6.64 -12.43
C VAL A 82 -1.30 -5.86 -11.11
N LEU A 83 -0.62 -4.72 -11.01
CA LEU A 83 -0.66 -3.85 -9.81
C LEU A 83 -2.10 -3.47 -9.43
N LYS A 84 -2.94 -3.17 -10.43
CA LYS A 84 -4.35 -2.85 -10.24
C LYS A 84 -5.13 -3.97 -9.55
N GLU A 85 -4.95 -5.21 -9.98
CA GLU A 85 -5.64 -6.34 -9.38
C GLU A 85 -5.11 -6.64 -7.97
N GLU A 86 -3.80 -6.55 -7.75
CA GLU A 86 -3.20 -6.70 -6.41
C GLU A 86 -3.75 -5.65 -5.43
N VAL A 87 -3.72 -4.36 -5.80
CA VAL A 87 -4.27 -3.26 -4.99
C VAL A 87 -5.77 -3.45 -4.73
N ARG A 88 -6.53 -3.88 -5.75
CA ARG A 88 -7.97 -4.11 -5.63
C ARG A 88 -8.25 -5.26 -4.67
N HIS A 89 -7.50 -6.36 -4.79
CA HIS A 89 -7.67 -7.55 -3.96
C HIS A 89 -7.36 -7.23 -2.50
N HIS A 90 -6.17 -6.68 -2.25
CA HIS A 90 -5.73 -6.24 -0.94
C HIS A 90 -6.75 -5.34 -0.24
N ALA A 91 -7.07 -4.19 -0.84
CA ALA A 91 -7.94 -3.21 -0.18
C ALA A 91 -9.39 -3.69 -0.01
N ARG A 92 -9.95 -4.40 -0.99
CA ARG A 92 -11.38 -4.74 -1.00
C ARG A 92 -11.68 -6.06 -0.34
N ASP A 93 -10.93 -7.09 -0.71
CA ASP A 93 -11.26 -8.46 -0.35
C ASP A 93 -10.58 -8.83 0.99
N GLU A 94 -9.35 -8.38 1.22
CA GLU A 94 -8.61 -8.62 2.47
C GLU A 94 -8.92 -7.58 3.55
N GLU A 95 -8.63 -6.30 3.31
CA GLU A 95 -8.79 -5.27 4.34
C GLU A 95 -10.26 -5.00 4.67
N GLU A 96 -11.03 -4.46 3.73
CA GLU A 96 -12.44 -4.11 3.94
C GLU A 96 -13.32 -5.35 4.17
N GLY A 97 -12.97 -6.47 3.51
CA GLY A 97 -13.73 -7.71 3.52
C GLY A 97 -13.53 -8.56 4.77
N LYS A 98 -12.30 -8.61 5.31
CA LYS A 98 -11.93 -9.50 6.41
C LYS A 98 -11.36 -8.75 7.62
N LEU A 99 -10.32 -7.94 7.45
CA LEU A 99 -9.58 -7.32 8.56
C LEU A 99 -10.39 -6.23 9.28
N PHE A 100 -10.88 -5.21 8.59
CA PHE A 100 -11.59 -4.08 9.20
C PHE A 100 -12.86 -4.49 9.93
N PRO A 101 -13.67 -5.48 9.49
CA PRO A 101 -14.77 -6.00 10.28
C PRO A 101 -14.37 -6.56 11.65
N VAL A 102 -13.17 -7.13 11.79
CA VAL A 102 -12.63 -7.62 13.08
C VAL A 102 -12.17 -6.43 13.92
N VAL A 103 -11.35 -5.53 13.35
CA VAL A 103 -10.87 -4.32 14.01
C VAL A 103 -12.01 -3.45 14.55
N ARG A 104 -13.09 -3.25 13.78
CA ARG A 104 -14.27 -2.47 14.21
C ARG A 104 -15.04 -3.10 15.37
N LYS A 105 -14.85 -4.38 15.66
CA LYS A 105 -15.47 -5.06 16.81
C LYS A 105 -14.58 -4.99 18.05
N SER A 106 -13.26 -5.01 17.90
CA SER A 106 -12.30 -4.95 19.02
C SER A 106 -12.10 -3.53 19.55
N PHE A 107 -12.24 -2.50 18.71
CA PHE A 107 -11.92 -1.11 19.07
C PHE A 107 -13.15 -0.22 19.24
N SER A 108 -13.08 0.69 20.20
CA SER A 108 -14.05 1.78 20.35
C SER A 108 -13.89 2.83 19.24
N LYS A 109 -14.93 3.66 19.05
CA LYS A 109 -14.88 4.75 18.07
C LYS A 109 -13.78 5.78 18.36
N ASP A 110 -13.52 6.03 19.64
CA ASP A 110 -12.51 7.02 20.05
C ASP A 110 -11.08 6.48 19.80
N GLU A 111 -10.85 5.19 20.04
CA GLU A 111 -9.58 4.53 19.70
C GLU A 111 -9.34 4.50 18.19
N LEU A 112 -10.35 4.15 17.40
CA LEU A 112 -10.26 4.17 15.93
C LEU A 112 -10.02 5.59 15.39
N ALA A 113 -10.63 6.61 15.99
CA ALA A 113 -10.40 8.00 15.62
C ALA A 113 -8.98 8.45 15.96
N ALA A 114 -8.45 8.04 17.12
CA ALA A 114 -7.07 8.32 17.50
C ALA A 114 -6.07 7.67 16.54
N LEU A 115 -6.26 6.38 16.24
CA LEU A 115 -5.42 5.63 15.29
C LEU A 115 -5.48 6.26 13.88
N GLY A 116 -6.67 6.61 13.41
CA GLY A 116 -6.85 7.29 12.12
C GLY A 116 -6.13 8.63 12.04
N ASN A 117 -6.10 9.41 13.13
CA ASN A 117 -5.35 10.66 13.18
C ASN A 117 -3.83 10.44 13.14
N GLU A 118 -3.34 9.36 13.75
CA GLU A 118 -1.91 9.00 13.70
C GLU A 118 -1.50 8.60 12.28
N CYS A 119 -2.29 7.75 11.63
CA CYS A 119 -2.11 7.36 10.23
C CYS A 119 -2.13 8.58 9.30
N LEU A 120 -3.09 9.49 9.49
CA LEU A 120 -3.19 10.72 8.68
C LEU A 120 -1.96 11.62 8.88
N ALA A 121 -1.52 11.82 10.12
CA ALA A 121 -0.34 12.63 10.40
C ALA A 121 0.93 12.06 9.74
N MET A 122 1.08 10.73 9.72
CA MET A 122 2.20 10.10 9.02
C MET A 122 2.06 10.22 7.49
N PHE A 123 0.84 10.09 6.95
CA PHE A 123 0.60 10.30 5.52
C PHE A 123 1.03 11.70 5.07
N GLU A 124 0.59 12.74 5.78
CA GLU A 124 0.94 14.13 5.48
C GLU A 124 2.46 14.37 5.55
N GLN A 125 3.17 13.68 6.44
CA GLN A 125 4.62 13.75 6.51
C GLN A 125 5.29 13.07 5.31
N LEU A 126 4.80 11.89 4.91
CA LEU A 126 5.43 11.07 3.89
C LEU A 126 5.18 11.57 2.47
N ILE A 127 3.96 12.01 2.14
CA ILE A 127 3.53 12.16 0.75
C ILE A 127 4.37 13.18 -0.05
N ASP A 128 4.88 14.21 0.61
CA ASP A 128 5.74 15.23 0.00
C ASP A 128 7.23 14.85 -0.05
N GLN A 129 7.61 13.66 0.44
CA GLN A 129 8.99 13.17 0.50
C GLN A 129 9.31 12.14 -0.58
N GLU A 130 8.46 12.00 -1.60
CA GLU A 130 8.62 11.00 -2.66
C GLU A 130 8.84 9.57 -2.12
N PRO A 131 7.93 9.04 -1.27
CA PRO A 131 8.13 7.78 -0.57
C PRO A 131 8.34 6.59 -1.53
N ARG A 132 7.93 6.70 -2.80
CA ARG A 132 8.27 5.72 -3.84
C ARG A 132 9.77 5.45 -3.97
N MET A 133 10.62 6.43 -3.62
CA MET A 133 12.08 6.29 -3.72
C MET A 133 12.67 5.26 -2.75
N ASN A 134 11.93 4.91 -1.69
CA ASN A 134 12.34 3.87 -0.76
C ASN A 134 11.98 2.46 -1.25
N VAL A 135 10.96 2.33 -2.10
CA VAL A 135 10.37 1.05 -2.52
C VAL A 135 11.41 0.06 -3.06
N PRO A 136 12.38 0.43 -3.92
CA PRO A 136 13.38 -0.54 -4.42
C PRO A 136 14.18 -1.23 -3.30
N ALA A 137 14.41 -0.55 -2.17
CA ALA A 137 15.13 -1.08 -1.02
C ALA A 137 14.27 -1.99 -0.11
N GLU A 138 12.95 -1.99 -0.31
CA GLU A 138 11.97 -2.69 0.54
C GLU A 138 11.41 -3.97 -0.11
N THR A 139 12.09 -4.51 -1.13
CA THR A 139 11.60 -5.63 -1.95
C THR A 139 12.08 -7.03 -1.50
N THR A 140 12.89 -7.09 -0.44
CA THR A 140 13.57 -8.33 -0.03
C THR A 140 12.68 -9.26 0.79
N GLN A 141 11.96 -8.71 1.77
CA GLN A 141 11.12 -9.47 2.71
C GLN A 141 9.92 -8.61 3.14
N ALA A 142 8.84 -9.28 3.57
CA ALA A 142 7.67 -8.61 4.13
C ALA A 142 8.00 -7.89 5.44
N ALA A 143 7.16 -6.93 5.82
CA ALA A 143 7.30 -6.22 7.08
C ALA A 143 7.18 -7.21 8.26
N SER A 144 8.03 -7.04 9.28
CA SER A 144 7.96 -7.90 10.46
C SER A 144 6.71 -7.57 11.28
N LEU A 145 5.93 -8.59 11.59
CA LEU A 145 4.78 -8.50 12.48
C LEU A 145 5.21 -8.96 13.88
N ASP A 146 6.09 -8.18 14.50
CA ASP A 146 6.53 -8.49 15.86
C ASP A 146 5.38 -8.16 16.82
N LEU A 147 4.88 -9.17 17.55
CA LEU A 147 4.02 -8.91 18.70
C LEU A 147 4.79 -8.02 19.68
N ALA A 148 4.27 -6.84 19.98
CA ALA A 148 4.78 -6.04 21.08
C ALA A 148 4.63 -6.88 22.37
N ILE A 149 5.75 -7.39 22.87
CA ILE A 149 5.85 -8.21 24.09
C ILE A 149 5.61 -7.34 25.33
#